data_AF-A0A7S0SY65-F1
#
_entry.id   AF-A0A7S0SY65-F1
#
_cell.length_a   1.000
_cell.length_b   1.000
_cell.length_c   1.000
_cell.angle_alpha   90.00
_cell.angle_beta   90.00
_cell.angle_gamma   90.00
#
_symmetry.space_group_name_H-M   'P 1'
#
loop_
_entity.id
_entity.type
_entity.pdbx_description
1 polymer ?
#
loop_
_entity_poly.entity_id
_entity_poly.type
_entity_poly.pdbx_seq_one_letter_code
_entity_poly.pdbx_strand_id
1 'polypeptide(L)'
;VYAGDTCQTIAHGVGFRFETLKDIFFYEYLSNESNKDKKKQLTPDIWELTQNFRTHNGILFLARSLVDLIIAFFPNTIDKMNPEFSLNNGPKPLFLESSATGNLITDLFGNSSKTIVDFGAEQVILVRDEEAKVKTLQSCGGKALVLTVLESKGMEFDDVLLLGFFSDSPFKDDWRVIYSKFDQDFSIKKFDKKRHSALNKELKMLYVLVTRAKYRLIIADDDIIARKPVLDYWKYHKLIDIQILDDHIRSFFNSKSGPSEWKEKGNIFMSKKQFDNAKYCYHRSGDSELEKLA
;
A
#
# COMPACT_ATOMS: atom_id res chain seq x y z
N VAL A 1 17.46 20.65 -0.37
CA VAL A 1 17.49 19.22 0.04
C VAL A 1 16.30 18.54 -0.61
N TYR A 2 16.53 17.48 -1.37
CA TYR A 2 15.47 16.65 -1.96
C TYR A 2 15.28 15.41 -1.08
N ALA A 3 14.04 15.00 -0.85
CA ALA A 3 13.71 13.82 -0.04
C ALA A 3 12.50 13.09 -0.65
N GLY A 4 12.43 11.78 -0.45
CA GLY A 4 11.35 10.95 -0.99
C GLY A 4 11.71 9.47 -1.00
N ASP A 5 10.72 8.65 -1.36
CA ASP A 5 10.84 7.21 -1.52
C ASP A 5 10.46 6.85 -2.96
N THR A 6 11.40 6.27 -3.70
CA THR A 6 11.24 5.93 -5.13
C THR A 6 10.29 4.76 -5.38
N CYS A 7 10.03 3.94 -4.35
CA CYS A 7 8.99 2.92 -4.39
C CYS A 7 7.58 3.54 -4.36
N GLN A 8 7.43 4.76 -3.84
CA GLN A 8 6.15 5.50 -3.81
C GLN A 8 5.91 6.37 -5.06
N THR A 9 6.77 6.29 -6.07
CA THR A 9 6.57 6.98 -7.35
C THR A 9 5.56 6.22 -8.22
N ILE A 10 4.27 6.47 -7.97
CA ILE A 10 3.12 5.83 -8.64
C ILE A 10 2.39 6.73 -9.66
N ALA A 11 2.80 7.99 -9.80
CA ALA A 11 2.18 8.91 -10.75
C ALA A 11 2.47 8.47 -12.20
N HIS A 12 1.45 8.51 -13.06
CA HIS A 12 1.58 8.04 -14.43
C HIS A 12 2.64 8.83 -15.21
N GLY A 13 3.55 8.12 -15.88
CA GLY A 13 4.63 8.73 -16.67
C GLY A 13 5.78 9.33 -15.84
N VAL A 14 5.72 9.24 -14.50
CA VAL A 14 6.77 9.75 -13.62
C VAL A 14 7.65 8.60 -13.16
N GLY A 15 8.90 8.58 -13.63
CA GLY A 15 9.98 7.77 -13.06
C GLY A 15 10.96 8.69 -12.36
N PHE A 16 11.29 8.41 -11.10
CA PHE A 16 12.26 9.20 -10.34
C PHE A 16 13.23 8.28 -9.62
N ARG A 17 14.52 8.61 -9.71
CA ARG A 17 15.62 8.02 -8.94
C ARG A 17 16.58 9.13 -8.54
N PHE A 18 17.06 9.08 -7.30
CA PHE A 18 18.11 9.96 -6.84
C PHE A 18 19.42 9.71 -7.60
N GLU A 19 19.71 8.48 -8.00
CA GLU A 19 20.81 8.17 -8.93
C GLU A 19 20.70 8.99 -10.22
N THR A 20 19.50 9.05 -10.83
CA THR A 20 19.28 9.84 -12.05
C THR A 20 19.45 11.34 -11.81
N LEU A 21 19.05 11.84 -10.65
CA LEU A 21 19.28 13.24 -10.28
C LEU A 21 20.78 13.54 -10.11
N LYS A 22 21.55 12.61 -9.54
CA LYS A 22 23.02 12.74 -9.47
C LYS A 22 23.66 12.75 -10.85
N ASP A 23 23.23 11.85 -11.73
CA ASP A 23 23.74 11.79 -13.11
C ASP A 23 23.50 13.12 -13.83
N ILE A 24 22.29 13.68 -13.75
CA ILE A 24 21.97 14.99 -14.34
C ILE A 24 22.88 16.07 -13.77
N PHE A 25 23.04 16.13 -12.44
CA PHE A 25 23.89 17.13 -11.81
C PHE A 25 25.35 16.99 -12.26
N PHE A 26 25.83 15.76 -12.38
CA PHE A 26 27.17 15.47 -12.86
C PHE A 26 27.36 15.91 -14.32
N TYR A 27 26.43 15.56 -15.22
CA TYR A 27 26.57 15.89 -16.64
C TYR A 27 26.41 17.39 -16.92
N GLU A 28 25.47 18.06 -16.28
CA GLU A 28 25.20 19.48 -16.53
C GLU A 28 26.26 20.40 -15.91
N TYR A 29 26.71 20.10 -14.69
CA TYR A 29 27.57 21.03 -13.94
C TYR A 29 29.02 20.58 -13.82
N LEU A 30 29.31 19.28 -13.98
CA LEU A 30 30.61 18.71 -13.66
C LEU A 30 31.29 18.00 -14.83
N SER A 31 30.62 17.77 -15.96
CA SER A 31 31.17 16.99 -17.09
C SER A 31 32.53 17.52 -17.58
N ASN A 32 32.64 18.85 -17.71
CA ASN A 32 33.84 19.57 -18.17
C ASN A 32 34.91 19.81 -17.09
N GLU A 33 34.63 19.50 -15.82
CA GLU A 33 35.57 19.71 -14.72
C GLU A 33 36.65 18.62 -14.72
N SER A 34 37.92 18.97 -14.95
CA SER A 34 39.01 17.99 -15.02
C SER A 34 39.47 17.53 -13.64
N ASN A 35 39.19 18.31 -12.59
CA ASN A 35 39.59 18.00 -11.23
C ASN A 35 38.63 17.00 -10.56
N LYS A 36 39.12 15.77 -10.32
CA LYS A 36 38.37 14.69 -9.68
C LYS A 36 37.90 15.02 -8.26
N ASP A 37 38.68 15.76 -7.49
CA ASP A 37 38.34 16.10 -6.11
C ASP A 37 37.18 17.09 -6.05
N LYS A 38 37.18 18.08 -6.96
CA LYS A 38 36.06 19.00 -7.16
C LYS A 38 34.79 18.27 -7.62
N LYS A 39 34.91 17.33 -8.56
CA LYS A 39 33.79 16.50 -9.02
C LYS A 39 33.15 15.72 -7.86
N LYS A 40 33.98 15.10 -7.03
CA LYS A 40 33.50 14.35 -5.86
C LYS A 40 32.84 15.26 -4.82
N GLN A 41 33.43 16.44 -4.55
CA GLN A 41 32.89 17.41 -3.60
C GLN A 41 31.55 18.00 -4.04
N LEU A 42 31.32 18.15 -5.34
CA LEU A 42 30.11 18.74 -5.91
C LEU A 42 29.02 17.71 -6.23
N THR A 43 29.36 16.42 -6.29
CA THR A 43 28.35 15.37 -6.51
C THR A 43 27.51 15.21 -5.25
N PRO A 44 26.18 15.35 -5.31
CA PRO A 44 25.34 15.23 -4.12
C PRO A 44 25.45 13.85 -3.47
N ASP A 45 25.54 13.80 -2.14
CA ASP A 45 25.41 12.55 -1.39
C ASP A 45 23.95 12.11 -1.28
N ILE A 46 23.71 10.79 -1.24
CA ILE A 46 22.40 10.24 -0.85
C ILE A 46 22.55 9.75 0.58
N TRP A 47 21.66 10.24 1.44
CA TRP A 47 21.57 9.83 2.83
C TRP A 47 20.30 9.01 3.01
N GLU A 48 20.45 7.80 3.55
CA GLU A 48 19.35 6.86 3.73
C GLU A 48 18.86 6.89 5.18
N LEU A 49 17.55 7.01 5.36
CA LEU A 49 16.90 6.92 6.67
C LEU A 49 16.24 5.54 6.79
N THR A 50 16.92 4.61 7.46
CA THR A 50 16.51 3.19 7.51
C THR A 50 15.66 2.84 8.71
N GLN A 51 15.65 3.66 9.76
CA GLN A 51 14.84 3.40 10.95
C GLN A 51 13.43 3.98 10.78
N ASN A 52 12.43 3.12 10.83
CA ASN A 52 11.02 3.47 10.73
C ASN A 52 10.39 3.56 12.14
N PHE A 53 9.81 4.73 12.44
CA PHE A 53 9.12 5.01 13.71
C PHE A 53 7.60 4.98 13.60
N ARG A 54 7.06 4.77 12.39
CA ARG A 54 5.63 4.88 12.08
C ARG A 54 4.93 3.53 12.12
N THR A 55 5.64 2.46 11.77
CA THR A 55 5.13 1.09 11.74
C THR A 55 6.14 0.11 12.34
N HIS A 56 5.75 -1.15 12.46
CA HIS A 56 6.53 -2.22 13.09
C HIS A 56 7.09 -3.23 12.09
N ASN A 57 8.03 -4.07 12.55
CA ASN A 57 8.75 -5.01 11.68
C ASN A 57 7.86 -5.98 10.90
N GLY A 58 6.75 -6.46 11.47
CA GLY A 58 5.81 -7.34 10.76
C GLY A 58 5.31 -6.78 9.42
N ILE A 59 4.87 -5.52 9.38
CA ILE A 59 4.44 -4.85 8.14
C ILE A 59 5.64 -4.49 7.27
N LEU A 60 6.76 -4.05 7.87
CA LEU A 60 7.98 -3.71 7.12
C LEU A 60 8.58 -4.90 6.39
N PHE A 61 8.52 -6.11 6.95
CA PHE A 61 9.01 -7.31 6.28
C PHE A 61 8.17 -7.65 5.06
N LEU A 62 6.84 -7.49 5.13
CA LEU A 62 5.97 -7.63 3.96
C LEU A 62 6.29 -6.56 2.91
N ALA A 63 6.38 -5.29 3.30
CA ALA A 63 6.70 -4.18 2.41
C ALA A 63 8.07 -4.37 1.72
N ARG A 64 9.08 -4.79 2.48
CA ARG A 64 10.41 -5.12 1.97
C ARG A 64 10.37 -6.20 0.91
N SER A 65 9.57 -7.25 1.10
CA SER A 65 9.45 -8.31 0.09
C SER A 65 8.95 -7.79 -1.27
N LEU A 66 8.10 -6.74 -1.27
CA LEU A 66 7.66 -6.09 -2.49
C LEU A 66 8.77 -5.27 -3.13
N VAL A 67 9.56 -4.55 -2.32
CA VAL A 67 10.76 -3.83 -2.79
C VAL A 67 11.76 -4.81 -3.40
N ASP A 68 12.01 -5.95 -2.75
CA ASP A 68 12.91 -6.99 -3.26
C ASP A 68 12.44 -7.52 -4.63
N LEU A 69 11.12 -7.72 -4.81
CA LEU A 69 10.56 -8.07 -6.12
C LEU A 69 10.76 -6.96 -7.16
N ILE A 70 10.57 -5.68 -6.79
CA ILE A 70 10.83 -4.54 -7.68
C ILE A 70 12.30 -4.48 -8.07
N ILE A 71 13.24 -4.62 -7.13
CA ILE A 71 14.68 -4.65 -7.40
C ILE A 71 15.04 -5.82 -8.32
N ALA A 72 14.41 -6.98 -8.11
CA ALA A 72 14.74 -8.22 -8.83
C ALA A 72 14.18 -8.27 -10.26
N PHE A 73 13.08 -7.57 -10.55
CA PHE A 73 12.44 -7.53 -11.88
C PHE A 73 12.68 -6.20 -12.61
N PHE A 74 12.74 -5.10 -11.88
CA PHE A 74 12.79 -3.73 -12.41
C PHE A 74 13.93 -2.91 -11.75
N PRO A 75 15.19 -3.38 -11.77
CA PRO A 75 16.28 -2.78 -10.99
C PRO A 75 16.57 -1.31 -11.31
N ASN A 76 16.11 -0.80 -12.44
CA ASN A 76 16.36 0.57 -12.90
C ASN A 76 15.18 1.53 -12.60
N THR A 77 14.15 1.09 -11.87
CA THR A 77 12.93 1.90 -11.62
C THR A 77 12.85 2.49 -10.21
N ILE A 78 13.75 2.08 -9.32
CA ILE A 78 13.93 2.57 -7.95
C ILE A 78 15.42 2.63 -7.60
N ASP A 79 15.78 3.44 -6.60
CA ASP A 79 17.12 3.40 -6.02
C ASP A 79 17.25 2.17 -5.10
N LYS A 80 18.40 1.51 -5.12
CA LYS A 80 18.68 0.40 -4.20
C LYS A 80 19.14 0.96 -2.87
N MET A 81 18.26 0.93 -1.88
CA MET A 81 18.53 1.43 -0.53
C MET A 81 18.65 0.28 0.48
N ASN A 82 19.26 0.57 1.62
CA ASN A 82 19.27 -0.36 2.73
C ASN A 82 17.85 -0.64 3.23
N PRO A 83 17.55 -1.89 3.63
CA PRO A 83 16.23 -2.24 4.13
C PRO A 83 15.82 -1.43 5.35
N GLU A 84 14.56 -0.98 5.37
CA GLU A 84 13.97 -0.36 6.56
C GLU A 84 13.81 -1.38 7.70
N PHE A 85 13.95 -0.90 8.93
CA PHE A 85 13.69 -1.66 10.16
C PHE A 85 13.00 -0.78 11.21
N SER A 86 12.29 -1.41 12.13
CA SER A 86 11.72 -0.78 13.32
C SER A 86 12.30 -1.44 14.57
N LEU A 87 12.31 -0.70 15.68
CA LEU A 87 12.64 -1.28 16.99
C LEU A 87 11.47 -2.09 17.56
N ASN A 88 10.25 -1.83 17.07
CA ASN A 88 9.05 -2.53 17.50
C ASN A 88 8.81 -3.75 16.62
N ASN A 89 8.74 -4.92 17.27
CA ASN A 89 8.22 -6.12 16.64
C ASN A 89 6.70 -6.14 16.83
N GLY A 90 5.97 -6.23 15.72
CA GLY A 90 4.51 -6.37 15.72
C GLY A 90 4.08 -7.62 14.96
N PRO A 91 2.78 -7.94 14.98
CA PRO A 91 2.26 -9.15 14.35
C PRO A 91 2.49 -9.12 12.83
N LYS A 92 2.46 -10.30 12.20
CA LYS A 92 2.44 -10.35 10.75
C LYS A 92 1.11 -9.83 10.23
N PRO A 93 1.09 -9.24 9.02
CA PRO A 93 -0.16 -8.96 8.33
C PRO A 93 -1.02 -10.21 8.18
N LEU A 94 -2.33 -10.03 8.27
CA LEU A 94 -3.31 -11.10 8.17
C LEU A 94 -3.84 -11.18 6.74
N PHE A 95 -3.86 -12.37 6.14
CA PHE A 95 -4.55 -12.63 4.89
C PHE A 95 -5.84 -13.40 5.17
N LEU A 96 -6.98 -12.84 4.77
CA LEU A 96 -8.28 -13.46 4.95
C LEU A 96 -8.54 -14.46 3.82
N GLU A 97 -8.78 -15.72 4.18
CA GLU A 97 -9.31 -16.71 3.25
C GLU A 97 -10.85 -16.64 3.27
N SER A 98 -11.44 -16.50 2.07
CA SER A 98 -12.90 -16.56 1.89
C SER A 98 -13.41 -17.97 2.19
N SER A 99 -14.59 -18.05 2.80
CA SER A 99 -15.36 -19.29 2.85
C SER A 99 -15.84 -19.63 1.43
N ALA A 100 -15.90 -20.91 1.07
CA ALA A 100 -15.91 -21.44 -0.31
C ALA A 100 -16.96 -20.89 -1.31
N THR A 101 -17.89 -20.01 -0.91
CA THR A 101 -19.00 -19.51 -1.75
C THR A 101 -19.32 -18.02 -1.57
N GLY A 102 -18.63 -17.28 -0.69
CA GLY A 102 -18.97 -15.90 -0.32
C GLY A 102 -18.02 -14.85 -0.90
N ASN A 103 -18.53 -13.63 -1.07
CA ASN A 103 -17.70 -12.45 -1.34
C ASN A 103 -17.22 -11.88 0.02
N LEU A 104 -15.92 -11.68 0.19
CA LEU A 104 -15.34 -11.23 1.46
C LEU A 104 -15.93 -9.90 1.95
N ILE A 105 -16.30 -8.98 1.03
CA ILE A 105 -16.92 -7.71 1.41
C ILE A 105 -18.34 -7.92 1.96
N THR A 106 -19.10 -8.84 1.37
CA THR A 106 -20.46 -9.14 1.83
C THR A 106 -20.41 -9.89 3.15
N ASP A 107 -19.40 -10.74 3.34
CA ASP A 107 -19.23 -11.49 4.59
C ASP A 107 -18.77 -10.56 5.73
N LEU A 108 -18.02 -9.50 5.42
CA LEU A 108 -17.57 -8.50 6.39
C LEU A 108 -18.68 -7.55 6.82
N PHE A 109 -19.45 -7.01 5.86
CA PHE A 109 -20.50 -6.02 6.12
C PHE A 109 -21.93 -6.59 6.22
N GLY A 110 -22.08 -7.90 6.00
CA GLY A 110 -23.37 -8.59 5.92
C GLY A 110 -24.13 -8.63 7.25
N ASN A 111 -25.46 -8.54 7.13
CA ASN A 111 -26.40 -8.50 8.26
C ASN A 111 -26.54 -9.83 9.02
N SER A 112 -25.92 -10.91 8.56
CA SER A 112 -25.98 -12.23 9.21
C SER A 112 -25.07 -12.36 10.43
N SER A 113 -24.12 -11.43 10.61
CA SER A 113 -23.20 -11.45 11.75
C SER A 113 -23.81 -10.77 12.98
N LYS A 114 -23.48 -11.27 14.19
CA LYS A 114 -23.88 -10.62 15.46
C LYS A 114 -23.15 -9.29 15.68
N THR A 115 -22.07 -9.06 14.93
CA THR A 115 -21.10 -7.99 15.13
C THR A 115 -21.29 -6.96 14.03
N ILE A 116 -21.93 -5.83 14.34
CA ILE A 116 -22.03 -4.69 13.40
C ILE A 116 -20.61 -4.15 13.20
N VAL A 117 -20.10 -4.15 11.97
CA VAL A 117 -18.80 -3.56 11.62
C VAL A 117 -18.97 -2.08 11.30
N ASP A 118 -18.33 -1.20 12.07
CA ASP A 118 -18.30 0.26 11.88
C ASP A 118 -16.91 0.81 12.20
N PHE A 119 -16.19 1.23 11.17
CA PHE A 119 -14.79 1.64 11.24
C PHE A 119 -14.64 2.98 11.95
N GLY A 120 -13.58 3.11 12.75
CA GLY A 120 -13.16 4.39 13.35
C GLY A 120 -12.41 5.31 12.37
N ALA A 121 -12.09 6.52 12.83
CA ALA A 121 -11.44 7.58 12.04
C ALA A 121 -10.01 7.23 11.59
N GLU A 122 -9.32 6.35 12.33
CA GLU A 122 -7.99 5.84 12.01
C GLU A 122 -8.00 4.44 11.37
N GLN A 123 -9.18 3.97 10.97
CA GLN A 123 -9.34 2.72 10.23
C GLN A 123 -9.81 3.01 8.81
N VAL A 124 -9.29 2.26 7.84
CA VAL A 124 -9.59 2.52 6.43
C VAL A 124 -9.66 1.24 5.61
N ILE A 125 -10.52 1.26 4.59
CA ILE A 125 -10.46 0.28 3.49
C ILE A 125 -9.69 0.91 2.35
N LEU A 126 -8.63 0.24 1.92
CA LEU A 126 -7.88 0.64 0.74
C LEU A 126 -8.18 -0.29 -0.42
N VAL A 127 -8.39 0.32 -1.58
CA VAL A 127 -8.70 -0.34 -2.84
C VAL A 127 -7.76 0.13 -3.95
N ARG A 128 -7.69 -0.64 -5.04
CA ARG A 128 -6.76 -0.38 -6.13
C ARG A 128 -7.09 0.90 -6.91
N ASP A 129 -8.35 1.12 -7.26
CA ASP A 129 -8.79 2.19 -8.15
C ASP A 129 -10.22 2.68 -7.83
N GLU A 130 -10.69 3.66 -8.60
CA GLU A 130 -12.01 4.28 -8.41
C GLU A 130 -13.16 3.31 -8.67
N GLU A 131 -13.00 2.34 -9.58
CA GLU A 131 -14.06 1.35 -9.85
C GLU A 131 -14.26 0.44 -8.64
N ALA A 132 -13.15 -0.04 -8.06
CA ALA A 132 -13.16 -0.79 -6.82
C ALA A 132 -13.71 0.02 -5.64
N LYS A 133 -13.41 1.33 -5.57
CA LYS A 133 -13.95 2.24 -4.54
C LYS A 133 -15.46 2.34 -4.60
N VAL A 134 -16.03 2.56 -5.78
CA VAL A 134 -17.50 2.66 -5.96
C VAL A 134 -18.21 1.37 -5.53
N LYS A 135 -17.71 0.21 -5.95
CA LYS A 135 -18.26 -1.11 -5.55
C LYS A 135 -18.19 -1.33 -4.03
N THR A 136 -17.07 -0.93 -3.43
CA THR A 136 -16.83 -1.08 -2.00
C THR A 136 -17.76 -0.18 -1.17
N LEU A 137 -17.93 1.08 -1.58
CA LEU A 137 -18.83 2.04 -0.93
C LEU A 137 -20.29 1.57 -0.95
N GLN A 138 -20.74 0.99 -2.07
CA GLN A 138 -22.09 0.42 -2.20
C GLN A 138 -22.32 -0.73 -1.20
N SER A 139 -21.28 -1.53 -0.94
CA SER A 139 -21.38 -2.70 -0.07
C SER A 139 -21.22 -2.37 1.42
N CYS A 140 -20.35 -1.42 1.77
CA CYS A 140 -20.12 -1.05 3.17
C CYS A 140 -21.18 -0.09 3.72
N GLY A 141 -21.95 0.60 2.86
CA GLY A 141 -23.08 1.43 3.27
C GLY A 141 -22.69 2.59 4.18
N GLY A 142 -21.54 3.22 3.94
CA GLY A 142 -21.06 4.37 4.72
C GLY A 142 -20.45 4.03 6.08
N LYS A 143 -20.29 2.74 6.41
CA LYS A 143 -19.69 2.28 7.68
C LYS A 143 -18.16 2.35 7.71
N ALA A 144 -17.53 2.72 6.60
CA ALA A 144 -16.08 2.83 6.51
C ALA A 144 -15.64 3.91 5.53
N LEU A 145 -14.48 4.50 5.83
CA LEU A 145 -13.73 5.31 4.90
C LEU A 145 -13.07 4.39 3.86
N VAL A 146 -13.28 4.68 2.57
CA VAL A 146 -12.74 3.90 1.45
C VAL A 146 -11.88 4.81 0.58
N LEU A 147 -10.60 4.48 0.39
CA LEU A 147 -9.66 5.29 -0.38
C LEU A 147 -8.97 4.48 -1.46
N THR A 148 -8.70 5.12 -2.60
CA THR A 148 -7.81 4.56 -3.62
C THR A 148 -6.33 4.71 -3.25
N VAL A 149 -5.45 4.07 -4.03
CA VAL A 149 -4.00 4.20 -3.87
C VAL A 149 -3.54 5.67 -3.93
N LEU A 150 -4.13 6.46 -4.82
CA LEU A 150 -3.73 7.86 -5.01
C LEU A 150 -4.21 8.74 -3.84
N GLU A 151 -5.43 8.52 -3.36
CA GLU A 151 -6.00 9.27 -2.24
C GLU A 151 -5.27 8.97 -0.93
N SER A 152 -4.93 7.70 -0.70
CA SER A 152 -4.22 7.28 0.52
C SER A 152 -2.73 7.67 0.53
N LYS A 153 -2.17 8.11 -0.60
CA LYS A 153 -0.75 8.47 -0.70
C LYS A 153 -0.40 9.61 0.26
N GLY A 154 0.61 9.38 1.11
CA GLY A 154 1.02 10.35 2.12
C GLY A 154 0.00 10.51 3.25
N MET A 155 -0.89 9.53 3.42
CA MET A 155 -1.73 9.34 4.60
C MET A 155 -1.29 8.06 5.32
N GLU A 156 -1.70 7.92 6.57
CA GLU A 156 -1.43 6.74 7.38
C GLU A 156 -2.62 6.49 8.31
N PHE A 157 -2.79 5.23 8.67
CA PHE A 157 -3.92 4.73 9.43
C PHE A 157 -3.43 3.66 10.39
N ASP A 158 -4.08 3.57 11.54
CA ASP A 158 -3.77 2.57 12.54
C ASP A 158 -4.06 1.17 11.99
N ASP A 159 -5.25 1.00 11.41
CA ASP A 159 -5.70 -0.25 10.82
C ASP A 159 -6.09 -0.10 9.35
N VAL A 160 -5.56 -0.97 8.50
CA VAL A 160 -5.83 -1.00 7.06
C VAL A 160 -6.42 -2.34 6.68
N LEU A 161 -7.58 -2.31 6.02
CA LEU A 161 -8.10 -3.41 5.23
C LEU A 161 -7.79 -3.16 3.75
N LEU A 162 -6.85 -3.91 3.19
CA LEU A 162 -6.59 -3.92 1.75
C LEU A 162 -7.54 -4.91 1.08
N LEU A 163 -8.44 -4.40 0.24
CA LEU A 163 -9.50 -5.20 -0.38
C LEU A 163 -9.31 -5.32 -1.91
N GLY A 164 -9.40 -6.55 -2.41
CA GLY A 164 -9.60 -6.85 -3.83
C GLY A 164 -8.45 -6.45 -4.76
N PHE A 165 -7.25 -6.16 -4.24
CA PHE A 165 -6.16 -5.61 -5.06
C PHE A 165 -5.80 -6.45 -6.29
N PHE A 166 -5.72 -7.77 -6.14
CA PHE A 166 -5.43 -8.72 -7.22
C PHE A 166 -6.69 -9.04 -8.04
N SER A 167 -7.85 -9.12 -7.39
CA SER A 167 -9.15 -9.30 -8.05
C SER A 167 -9.44 -8.20 -9.08
N ASP A 168 -9.16 -6.96 -8.72
CA ASP A 168 -9.35 -5.75 -9.53
C ASP A 168 -8.12 -5.42 -10.41
N SER A 169 -7.04 -6.20 -10.32
CA SER A 169 -5.88 -6.04 -11.19
C SER A 169 -6.17 -6.58 -12.60
N PRO A 170 -5.91 -5.80 -13.67
CA PRO A 170 -6.06 -6.29 -15.04
C PRO A 170 -4.93 -7.24 -15.46
N PHE A 171 -3.92 -7.46 -14.60
CA PHE A 171 -2.69 -8.20 -14.93
C PHE A 171 -2.58 -9.56 -14.22
N LYS A 172 -3.71 -10.27 -14.11
CA LYS A 172 -3.85 -11.52 -13.32
C LYS A 172 -2.79 -12.57 -13.63
N ASP A 173 -2.65 -12.94 -14.90
CA ASP A 173 -1.70 -13.98 -15.33
C ASP A 173 -0.22 -13.57 -15.18
N ASP A 174 0.06 -12.27 -15.22
CA ASP A 174 1.42 -11.76 -15.20
C ASP A 174 2.06 -11.92 -13.80
N TRP A 175 1.27 -11.90 -12.72
CA TRP A 175 1.75 -12.16 -11.36
C TRP A 175 2.46 -13.51 -11.21
N ARG A 176 2.17 -14.48 -12.07
CA ARG A 176 2.82 -15.81 -12.07
C ARG A 176 4.33 -15.75 -12.28
N VAL A 177 4.87 -14.65 -12.81
CA VAL A 177 6.32 -14.45 -12.92
C VAL A 177 7.01 -14.47 -11.56
N ILE A 178 6.31 -14.16 -10.46
CA ILE A 178 6.88 -14.15 -9.11
C ILE A 178 7.40 -15.53 -8.70
N TYR A 179 6.78 -16.64 -9.15
CA TYR A 179 7.28 -17.98 -8.88
C TYR A 179 8.75 -18.17 -9.30
N SER A 180 9.21 -17.49 -10.35
CA SER A 180 10.62 -17.53 -10.79
C SER A 180 11.63 -17.06 -9.74
N LYS A 181 11.18 -16.46 -8.62
CA LYS A 181 12.02 -15.95 -7.54
C LYS A 181 12.13 -16.87 -6.32
N PHE A 182 11.27 -17.86 -6.19
CA PHE A 182 11.25 -18.71 -4.99
C PHE A 182 10.90 -20.17 -5.26
N ASP A 183 10.44 -20.51 -6.46
CA ASP A 183 10.13 -21.87 -6.88
C ASP A 183 11.03 -22.25 -8.07
N GLN A 184 11.91 -23.23 -7.85
CA GLN A 184 12.89 -23.68 -8.85
C GLN A 184 12.21 -24.40 -10.03
N ASP A 185 11.07 -25.04 -9.80
CA ASP A 185 10.33 -25.80 -10.81
C ASP A 185 9.59 -24.87 -11.79
N PHE A 186 9.29 -23.65 -11.36
CA PHE A 186 8.64 -22.61 -12.17
C PHE A 186 9.61 -21.71 -12.95
N SER A 187 10.91 -22.01 -12.93
CA SER A 187 11.96 -21.29 -13.67
C SER A 187 11.74 -21.22 -15.20
N ILE A 188 10.78 -21.98 -15.73
CA ILE A 188 10.37 -21.98 -17.14
C ILE A 188 9.64 -20.68 -17.55
N LYS A 189 8.89 -20.02 -16.64
CA LYS A 189 8.28 -18.70 -16.90
C LYS A 189 9.26 -17.58 -16.56
N LYS A 190 10.20 -17.32 -17.48
CA LYS A 190 11.18 -16.24 -17.31
C LYS A 190 10.50 -14.86 -17.36
N PHE A 191 11.01 -13.95 -16.54
CA PHE A 191 10.66 -12.55 -16.61
C PHE A 191 11.02 -11.96 -17.99
N ASP A 192 10.01 -11.39 -18.64
CA ASP A 192 10.15 -10.57 -19.83
C ASP A 192 9.83 -9.10 -19.53
N LYS A 193 10.77 -8.20 -19.84
CA LYS A 193 10.67 -6.78 -19.50
C LYS A 193 9.50 -6.08 -20.20
N LYS A 194 9.16 -6.45 -21.43
CA LYS A 194 8.09 -5.79 -22.20
C LYS A 194 6.72 -6.24 -21.72
N ARG A 195 6.51 -7.55 -21.65
CA ARG A 195 5.27 -8.18 -21.19
C ARG A 195 4.94 -7.76 -19.77
N HIS A 196 5.90 -7.86 -18.84
CA HIS A 196 5.64 -7.61 -17.42
C HIS A 196 5.86 -6.16 -17.01
N SER A 197 6.03 -5.22 -17.95
CA SER A 197 6.31 -3.81 -17.65
C SER A 197 5.27 -3.18 -16.71
N ALA A 198 4.01 -3.59 -16.83
CA ALA A 198 2.91 -3.11 -15.98
C ALA A 198 3.02 -3.58 -14.53
N LEU A 199 3.63 -4.73 -14.24
CA LEU A 199 3.78 -5.23 -12.87
C LEU A 199 4.64 -4.31 -12.00
N ASN A 200 5.55 -3.54 -12.59
CA ASN A 200 6.30 -2.52 -11.84
C ASN A 200 5.35 -1.51 -11.18
N LYS A 201 4.31 -1.07 -11.91
CA LYS A 201 3.30 -0.16 -11.37
C LYS A 201 2.47 -0.85 -10.29
N GLU A 202 2.02 -2.08 -10.54
CA GLU A 202 1.22 -2.84 -9.57
C GLU A 202 1.98 -3.10 -8.27
N LEU A 203 3.25 -3.53 -8.33
CA LEU A 203 4.09 -3.72 -7.13
C LEU A 203 4.28 -2.42 -6.35
N LYS A 204 4.50 -1.29 -7.04
CA LYS A 204 4.61 0.03 -6.38
C LYS A 204 3.29 0.47 -5.74
N MET A 205 2.15 0.24 -6.41
CA MET A 205 0.84 0.52 -5.82
C MET A 205 0.60 -0.34 -4.58
N LEU A 206 0.88 -1.64 -4.66
CA LEU A 206 0.75 -2.55 -3.52
C LEU A 206 1.65 -2.13 -2.35
N TYR A 207 2.89 -1.74 -2.63
CA TYR A 207 3.81 -1.18 -1.63
C TYR A 207 3.26 0.08 -0.97
N VAL A 208 2.70 1.02 -1.74
CA VAL A 208 2.06 2.22 -1.19
C VAL A 208 0.93 1.84 -0.24
N LEU A 209 0.04 0.92 -0.66
CA LEU A 209 -1.09 0.46 0.16
C LEU A 209 -0.65 -0.22 1.46
N VAL A 210 0.30 -1.15 1.39
CA VAL A 210 0.85 -1.87 2.55
C VAL A 210 1.46 -0.90 3.56
N THR A 211 2.19 0.11 3.08
CA THR A 211 2.89 1.09 3.94
C THR A 211 1.98 2.17 4.53
N ARG A 212 0.66 2.14 4.27
CA ARG A 212 -0.30 3.04 4.95
C ARG A 212 -0.64 2.57 6.36
N ALA A 213 -0.38 1.30 6.70
CA ALA A 213 -0.72 0.69 7.99
C ALA A 213 0.35 0.94 9.05
N LYS A 214 -0.06 1.48 10.21
CA LYS A 214 0.81 1.68 11.38
C LYS A 214 0.82 0.47 12.32
N TYR A 215 -0.35 -0.11 12.62
CA TYR A 215 -0.49 -1.19 13.61
C TYR A 215 -1.03 -2.49 13.02
N ARG A 216 -2.01 -2.44 12.12
CA ARG A 216 -2.61 -3.65 11.56
C ARG A 216 -2.83 -3.54 10.07
N LEU A 217 -2.40 -4.57 9.36
CA LEU A 217 -2.68 -4.76 7.95
C LEU A 217 -3.44 -6.08 7.79
N ILE A 218 -4.64 -5.99 7.24
CA ILE A 218 -5.47 -7.13 6.84
C ILE A 218 -5.64 -7.07 5.33
N ILE A 219 -5.42 -8.18 4.64
CA ILE A 219 -5.53 -8.30 3.19
C ILE A 219 -6.64 -9.29 2.88
N ALA A 220 -7.58 -8.90 2.04
CA ALA A 220 -8.71 -9.70 1.61
C ALA A 220 -8.87 -9.59 0.10
N ASP A 221 -8.95 -10.72 -0.61
CA ASP A 221 -9.03 -10.74 -2.07
C ASP A 221 -9.75 -12.00 -2.53
N ASP A 222 -10.80 -11.91 -3.34
CA ASP A 222 -11.66 -13.08 -3.66
C ASP A 222 -11.15 -13.91 -4.84
N ASP A 223 -10.36 -13.33 -5.76
CA ASP A 223 -9.85 -14.03 -6.93
C ASP A 223 -8.69 -14.96 -6.57
N ILE A 224 -9.05 -16.21 -6.30
CA ILE A 224 -8.12 -17.29 -5.93
C ILE A 224 -6.99 -17.43 -6.96
N ILE A 225 -7.26 -17.25 -8.25
CA ILE A 225 -6.26 -17.45 -9.31
C ILE A 225 -5.30 -16.26 -9.36
N ALA A 226 -5.83 -15.03 -9.32
CA ALA A 226 -5.04 -13.82 -9.41
C ALA A 226 -4.15 -13.60 -8.18
N ARG A 227 -4.67 -13.85 -6.97
CA ARG A 227 -3.93 -13.65 -5.71
C ARG A 227 -2.85 -14.70 -5.46
N LYS A 228 -2.99 -15.90 -6.05
CA LYS A 228 -2.19 -17.08 -5.70
C LYS A 228 -0.67 -16.88 -5.79
N PRO A 229 -0.09 -16.29 -6.86
CA PRO A 229 1.36 -16.18 -6.98
C PRO A 229 1.99 -15.35 -5.86
N VAL A 230 1.37 -14.23 -5.52
CA VAL A 230 1.85 -13.33 -4.45
C VAL A 230 1.58 -13.94 -3.08
N LEU A 231 0.41 -14.57 -2.91
CA LEU A 231 0.07 -15.26 -1.67
C LEU A 231 1.04 -16.41 -1.37
N ASP A 232 1.34 -17.27 -2.35
CA ASP A 232 2.30 -18.36 -2.20
C ASP A 232 3.72 -17.82 -1.88
N TYR A 233 4.13 -16.73 -2.52
CA TYR A 233 5.39 -16.05 -2.22
C TYR A 233 5.45 -15.57 -0.76
N TRP A 234 4.39 -14.91 -0.27
CA TRP A 234 4.31 -14.47 1.11
C TRP A 234 4.24 -15.63 2.11
N LYS A 235 3.55 -16.74 1.77
CA LYS A 235 3.53 -17.98 2.57
C LYS A 235 4.94 -18.59 2.66
N TYR A 236 5.65 -18.71 1.54
CA TYR A 236 7.00 -19.27 1.46
C TYR A 236 7.99 -18.50 2.35
N HIS A 237 7.94 -17.16 2.31
CA HIS A 237 8.77 -16.30 3.15
C HIS A 237 8.22 -16.08 4.57
N LYS A 238 7.10 -16.72 4.93
CA LYS A 238 6.44 -16.61 6.24
C LYS A 238 6.12 -15.16 6.64
N LEU A 239 5.69 -14.34 5.68
CA LEU A 239 5.47 -12.90 5.86
C LEU A 239 4.06 -12.54 6.34
N ILE A 240 3.12 -13.47 6.26
CA ILE A 240 1.72 -13.29 6.65
C ILE A 240 1.26 -14.43 7.55
N ASP A 241 0.19 -14.19 8.27
CA ASP A 241 -0.65 -15.24 8.85
C ASP A 241 -1.97 -15.34 8.07
N ILE A 242 -2.62 -16.51 8.10
CA ILE A 242 -3.84 -16.78 7.35
C ILE A 242 -4.95 -17.15 8.32
N GLN A 243 -6.11 -16.51 8.19
CA GLN A 243 -7.28 -16.84 8.99
C GLN A 243 -8.56 -16.74 8.15
N ILE A 244 -9.59 -17.45 8.59
CA ILE A 244 -10.95 -17.31 8.08
C ILE A 244 -11.62 -16.17 8.83
N LEU A 245 -12.42 -15.37 8.13
CA LEU A 245 -13.17 -14.27 8.73
C LEU A 245 -14.14 -14.78 9.81
N ASP A 246 -13.92 -14.38 11.06
CA ASP A 246 -14.76 -14.68 12.21
C ASP A 246 -15.16 -13.39 12.97
N ASP A 247 -15.93 -13.54 14.06
CA ASP A 247 -16.37 -12.39 14.87
C ASP A 247 -15.20 -11.68 15.58
N HIS A 248 -14.11 -12.40 15.88
CA HIS A 248 -12.92 -11.80 16.49
C HIS A 248 -12.21 -10.86 15.50
N ILE A 249 -12.05 -11.27 14.24
CA ILE A 249 -11.50 -10.41 13.18
C ILE A 249 -12.43 -9.24 12.90
N ARG A 250 -13.76 -9.45 12.86
CA ARG A 250 -14.74 -8.35 12.72
C ARG A 250 -14.59 -7.31 13.82
N SER A 251 -14.29 -7.74 15.05
CA SER A 251 -14.09 -6.82 16.18
C SER A 251 -12.90 -5.87 15.98
N PHE A 252 -11.90 -6.24 15.17
CA PHE A 252 -10.78 -5.34 14.86
C PHE A 252 -11.23 -4.08 14.15
N PHE A 253 -12.33 -4.12 13.39
CA PHE A 253 -12.85 -2.99 12.61
C PHE A 253 -13.92 -2.19 13.35
N ASN A 254 -14.07 -2.38 14.66
CA ASN A 254 -15.05 -1.71 15.50
C ASN A 254 -14.39 -0.74 16.48
N SER A 255 -13.37 -0.01 16.03
CA SER A 255 -12.81 1.03 16.87
C SER A 255 -13.77 2.23 16.91
N LYS A 256 -14.24 2.56 18.12
CA LYS A 256 -15.10 3.72 18.30
C LYS A 256 -14.23 4.98 18.26
N SER A 257 -14.48 5.84 17.29
CA SER A 257 -13.92 7.20 17.27
C SER A 257 -14.97 8.23 17.66
N GLY A 258 -14.57 9.20 18.47
CA GLY A 258 -15.40 10.31 18.89
C GLY A 258 -15.50 11.41 17.82
N PRO A 259 -16.42 12.38 18.00
CA PRO A 259 -16.59 13.50 17.07
C PRO A 259 -15.30 14.29 16.79
N SER A 260 -14.45 14.50 17.80
CA SER A 260 -13.20 15.26 17.65
C SER A 260 -12.20 14.56 16.72
N GLU A 261 -12.08 13.24 16.82
CA GLU A 261 -11.16 12.44 15.98
C GLU A 261 -11.61 12.47 14.52
N TRP A 262 -12.92 12.31 14.28
CA TRP A 262 -13.49 12.45 12.94
C TRP A 262 -13.30 13.84 12.35
N LYS A 263 -13.48 14.89 13.16
CA LYS A 263 -13.25 16.27 12.72
C LYS A 263 -11.77 16.52 12.37
N GLU A 264 -10.84 16.01 13.18
CA GLU A 264 -9.41 16.10 12.90
C GLU A 264 -9.05 15.38 11.59
N LYS A 265 -9.60 14.18 11.37
CA LYS A 265 -9.44 13.45 10.13
C LYS A 265 -9.99 14.22 8.92
N GLY A 266 -11.15 14.84 9.08
CA GLY A 266 -11.76 15.72 8.08
C GLY A 266 -10.86 16.91 7.73
N ASN A 267 -10.26 17.57 8.72
CA ASN A 267 -9.31 18.66 8.50
C ASN A 267 -8.08 18.21 7.69
N ILE A 268 -7.56 17.01 7.97
CA ILE A 268 -6.44 16.43 7.22
C ILE A 268 -6.84 16.23 5.75
N PHE A 269 -8.01 15.64 5.47
CA PHE A 269 -8.52 15.48 4.11
C PHE A 269 -8.75 16.81 3.39
N MET A 270 -9.29 17.80 4.09
CA MET A 270 -9.50 19.16 3.57
C MET A 270 -8.18 19.81 3.14
N SER A 271 -7.14 19.70 3.97
CA SER A 271 -5.80 20.22 3.64
C SER A 271 -5.18 19.55 2.40
N LYS A 272 -5.56 18.30 2.14
CA LYS A 272 -5.15 17.51 0.97
C LYS A 272 -6.08 17.68 -0.24
N LYS A 273 -7.09 18.56 -0.15
CA LYS A 273 -8.10 18.81 -1.19
C LYS A 273 -8.93 17.58 -1.57
N GLN A 274 -9.11 16.65 -0.63
CA GLN A 274 -9.96 15.48 -0.78
C GLN A 274 -11.33 15.76 -0.17
N PHE A 275 -12.12 16.60 -0.85
CA PHE A 275 -13.33 17.19 -0.30
C PHE A 275 -14.41 16.16 0.04
N ASP A 276 -14.63 15.15 -0.80
CA ASP A 276 -15.62 14.09 -0.53
C ASP A 276 -15.28 13.29 0.73
N ASN A 277 -14.00 12.95 0.92
CA ASN A 277 -13.52 12.24 2.11
C ASN A 277 -13.58 13.14 3.36
N ALA A 278 -13.30 14.44 3.21
CA ALA A 278 -13.43 15.42 4.29
C ALA A 278 -14.90 15.57 4.73
N LYS A 279 -15.82 15.70 3.77
CA LYS A 279 -17.26 15.76 3.99
C LYS A 279 -17.77 14.53 4.73
N TYR A 280 -17.35 13.33 4.31
CA TYR A 280 -17.68 12.09 5.03
C TYR A 280 -17.23 12.16 6.50
N CYS A 281 -16.01 12.62 6.77
CA CYS A 281 -15.51 12.73 8.13
C CYS A 281 -16.27 13.77 8.97
N TYR A 282 -16.63 14.93 8.39
CA TYR A 282 -17.42 15.95 9.09
C TYR A 282 -18.85 15.50 9.37
N HIS A 283 -19.43 14.72 8.46
CA HIS A 283 -20.70 14.03 8.69
C HIS A 283 -20.59 13.08 9.90
N ARG A 284 -19.55 12.23 9.93
CA ARG A 284 -19.27 11.32 11.07
C ARG A 284 -18.99 12.07 12.37
N SER A 285 -18.45 13.29 12.33
CA SER A 285 -18.28 14.14 13.52
C SER A 285 -19.55 14.88 13.95
N GLY A 286 -20.60 14.89 13.13
CA GLY A 286 -21.81 15.70 13.37
C GLY A 286 -21.60 17.20 13.18
N ASP A 287 -20.55 17.63 12.48
CA ASP A 287 -20.25 19.05 12.23
C ASP A 287 -20.87 19.48 10.89
N SER A 288 -22.16 19.82 10.92
CA SER A 288 -22.93 20.14 9.72
C SER A 288 -22.46 21.38 8.97
N GLU A 289 -21.77 22.30 9.63
CA GLU A 289 -21.22 23.50 8.98
C GLU A 289 -19.98 23.15 8.17
N LEU A 290 -19.05 22.38 8.74
CA LEU A 290 -17.89 21.88 8.00
C LEU A 290 -18.28 20.87 6.91
N GLU A 291 -19.31 20.06 7.14
CA GLU A 291 -19.86 19.14 6.14
C GLU A 291 -20.40 19.88 4.90
N LYS A 292 -21.02 21.05 5.08
CA LYS A 292 -21.49 21.89 3.96
C LYS A 292 -20.35 22.66 3.27
N LEU A 293 -19.30 22.97 4.01
CA LEU A 293 -18.14 23.71 3.51
C LEU A 293 -17.26 22.86 2.59
N ALA A 294 -17.18 21.55 2.87
CA ALA A 294 -16.45 20.57 2.08
C ALA A 294 -17.20 20.18 0.80
#